data_AF-A0A328TKX0-F1
#
_entry.id   AF-A0A328TKX0-F1
#
_cell.length_a   1.000
_cell.length_b   1.000
_cell.length_c   1.000
_cell.angle_alpha   90.00
_cell.angle_beta   90.00
_cell.angle_gamma   90.00
#
_symmetry.space_group_name_H-M   'P 1'
#
loop_
_entity.id
_entity.type
_entity.pdbx_description
1 polymer ?
#
loop_
_entity_poly.entity_id
_entity_poly.type
_entity_poly.pdbx_seq_one_letter_code
_entity_poly.pdbx_strand_id
1 'polypeptide(L)'
;MFSIGVYPAVSLADARQRRDEAKKLLASAIDPSAKKQADNKSVQEKRNNTHAFKTVAKSWFATKTTWSEDYQRSVWTRLETYLFPDIGNKDVGELDTGDLLVPIKKIETLGYLEIGMRVKQYATAYLAICSSAEDDPLQSCLCNGQQKPDCSGTLILAT
;
A
#
# COMPACT_ATOMS: atom_id res chain seq x y z
N MET A 1 0.64 28.42 -10.25
CA MET A 1 -0.65 28.99 -9.78
C MET A 1 -0.86 28.57 -8.34
N PHE A 2 -0.86 29.52 -7.39
CA PHE A 2 -0.98 29.23 -5.95
C PHE A 2 -2.40 29.56 -5.49
N SER A 3 -3.17 28.52 -5.15
CA SER A 3 -4.53 28.66 -4.61
C SER A 3 -4.56 28.24 -3.14
N ILE A 4 -5.17 29.08 -2.30
CA ILE A 4 -5.27 28.87 -0.84
C ILE A 4 -6.50 28.02 -0.49
N GLY A 5 -7.55 28.09 -1.32
CA GLY A 5 -8.81 27.36 -1.18
C GLY A 5 -9.98 28.12 -1.83
N VAL A 6 -11.17 27.54 -1.79
CA VAL A 6 -12.41 28.10 -2.33
C VAL A 6 -13.28 28.61 -1.18
N TYR A 7 -13.87 29.80 -1.31
CA TYR A 7 -14.85 30.32 -0.34
C TYR A 7 -16.17 29.53 -0.45
N PRO A 8 -16.87 29.17 0.65
CA PRO A 8 -16.66 29.55 2.05
C PRO A 8 -15.81 28.58 2.88
N ALA A 9 -15.20 27.55 2.27
CA ALA A 9 -14.42 26.54 3.00
C ALA A 9 -13.16 27.10 3.68
N VAL A 10 -12.70 28.30 3.28
CA VAL A 10 -11.60 29.04 3.94
C VAL A 10 -12.09 30.44 4.32
N SER A 11 -11.89 30.82 5.58
CA SER A 11 -12.22 32.16 6.06
C SER A 11 -11.24 33.21 5.52
N LEU A 12 -11.68 34.48 5.47
CA LEU A 12 -10.79 35.59 5.07
C LEU A 12 -9.58 35.76 6.00
N ALA A 13 -9.75 35.45 7.29
CA ALA A 13 -8.68 35.52 8.27
C ALA A 13 -7.60 34.46 7.98
N ASP A 14 -8.02 33.21 7.79
CA ASP A 14 -7.10 32.10 7.48
C ASP A 14 -6.38 32.32 6.14
N ALA A 15 -7.07 32.89 5.16
CA ALA A 15 -6.48 33.20 3.86
C ALA A 15 -5.36 34.25 3.97
N ARG A 16 -5.50 35.24 4.86
CA ARG A 16 -4.44 36.24 5.14
C ARG A 16 -3.25 35.58 5.84
N GLN A 17 -3.50 34.74 6.84
CA GLN A 17 -2.44 34.03 7.55
C GLN A 17 -1.62 33.12 6.61
N ARG A 18 -2.27 32.29 5.80
CA ARG A 18 -1.60 31.39 4.84
C ARG A 18 -0.81 32.14 3.76
N ARG A 19 -1.23 33.36 3.40
CA ARG A 19 -0.48 34.25 2.51
C ARG A 19 0.82 34.70 3.15
N ASP A 20 0.77 35.13 4.41
CA ASP A 20 1.96 35.62 5.12
C ASP A 20 2.95 34.49 5.40
N GLU A 21 2.47 33.28 5.68
CA GLU A 21 3.29 32.07 5.75
C GLU A 21 3.97 31.77 4.40
N ALA A 22 3.25 31.85 3.28
CA ALA A 22 3.83 31.66 1.95
C ALA A 22 4.90 32.72 1.63
N LYS A 23 4.70 33.98 2.05
CA LYS A 23 5.72 35.05 1.91
C LYS A 23 6.97 34.77 2.74
N LYS A 24 6.83 34.23 3.95
CA LYS A 24 7.97 33.81 4.77
C LYS A 24 8.78 32.71 4.08
N LEU A 25 8.10 31.72 3.48
CA LEU A 25 8.77 30.66 2.72
C LEU A 25 9.53 31.21 1.50
N LEU A 26 8.96 32.19 0.80
CA LEU A 26 9.64 32.89 -0.29
C LEU A 26 10.86 33.67 0.19
N ALA A 27 10.82 34.30 1.36
CA ALA A 27 11.97 34.98 1.95
C ALA A 27 13.11 33.99 2.29
N SER A 28 12.77 32.73 2.57
CA SER A 28 13.73 31.63 2.72
C SER A 28 14.14 30.98 1.38
N ALA A 29 13.79 31.58 0.24
CA ALA A 29 14.04 31.07 -1.12
C ALA A 29 13.38 29.71 -1.45
N ILE A 30 12.32 29.33 -0.73
CA ILE A 30 11.56 28.09 -0.95
C ILE A 30 10.24 28.43 -1.65
N ASP A 31 9.98 27.86 -2.83
CA ASP A 31 8.70 28.02 -3.51
C ASP A 31 7.57 27.30 -2.73
N PRO A 32 6.55 28.03 -2.23
CA PRO A 32 5.45 27.44 -1.48
C PRO A 32 4.62 26.45 -2.31
N SER A 33 4.56 26.59 -3.64
CA SER A 33 3.83 25.67 -4.51
C SER A 33 4.54 24.32 -4.63
N ALA A 34 5.87 24.36 -4.80
CA ALA A 34 6.71 23.17 -4.85
C ALA A 34 6.69 22.42 -3.50
N LYS A 35 6.71 23.16 -2.38
CA LYS A 35 6.61 22.57 -1.05
C LYS A 35 5.27 21.86 -0.82
N LYS A 36 4.15 22.51 -1.17
CA LYS A 36 2.81 21.89 -1.11
C LYS A 36 2.70 20.63 -1.97
N GLN A 37 3.30 20.64 -3.16
CA GLN A 37 3.34 19.45 -4.03
C GLN A 37 4.20 18.34 -3.43
N ALA A 38 5.36 18.65 -2.87
CA ALA A 38 6.22 17.68 -2.20
C ALA A 38 5.53 17.08 -0.96
N ASP A 39 4.87 17.91 -0.16
CA ASP A 39 4.10 17.47 1.01
C ASP A 39 2.95 16.55 0.59
N ASN A 40 2.18 16.93 -0.44
CA ASN A 40 1.10 16.09 -0.98
C ASN A 40 1.62 14.77 -1.54
N LYS A 41 2.76 14.77 -2.26
CA LYS A 41 3.41 13.54 -2.72
C LYS A 41 3.84 12.66 -1.56
N SER A 42 4.46 13.24 -0.53
CA SER A 42 4.88 12.49 0.66
C SER A 42 3.70 11.89 1.44
N VAL A 43 2.57 12.60 1.50
CA VAL A 43 1.34 12.10 2.14
C VAL A 43 0.71 11.00 1.29
N GLN A 44 0.73 11.14 -0.03
CA GLN A 44 0.26 10.10 -0.95
C GLN A 44 1.14 8.86 -0.84
N GLU A 45 2.46 9.00 -0.86
CA GLU A 45 3.41 7.90 -0.66
C GLU A 45 3.19 7.19 0.68
N LYS A 46 2.95 7.95 1.76
CA LYS A 46 2.63 7.37 3.07
C LYS A 46 1.32 6.60 3.10
N ARG A 47 0.28 7.09 2.43
CA ARG A 47 -1.02 6.38 2.31
C ARG A 47 -0.86 5.12 1.46
N ASN A 48 -0.14 5.22 0.35
CA ASN A 48 0.14 4.09 -0.54
C ASN A 48 0.92 2.99 0.16
N ASN A 49 1.80 3.31 1.14
CA ASN A 49 2.56 2.29 1.87
C ASN A 49 1.70 1.37 2.75
N THR A 50 0.53 1.83 3.23
CA THR A 50 -0.38 0.99 4.03
C THR A 50 -1.09 -0.05 3.17
N HIS A 51 -1.51 0.34 1.97
CA HIS A 51 -2.13 -0.57 0.99
C HIS A 51 -1.15 -1.11 -0.06
N ALA A 52 0.16 -0.94 0.16
CA ALA A 52 1.17 -1.44 -0.77
C ALA A 52 1.11 -2.97 -0.84
N PHE A 53 1.26 -3.51 -2.05
CA PHE A 53 1.30 -4.96 -2.29
C PHE A 53 2.25 -5.69 -1.35
N LYS A 54 3.42 -5.10 -1.05
CA LYS A 54 4.42 -5.70 -0.15
C LYS A 54 3.91 -5.89 1.28
N THR A 55 3.14 -4.93 1.80
CA THR A 55 2.63 -4.94 3.18
C THR A 55 1.60 -6.05 3.34
N VAL A 56 0.66 -6.14 2.40
CA VAL A 56 -0.37 -7.18 2.38
C VAL A 56 0.25 -8.55 2.07
N ALA A 57 1.28 -8.62 1.21
CA ALA A 57 1.96 -9.88 0.91
C ALA A 57 2.61 -10.44 2.17
N LYS A 58 3.16 -9.57 3.02
CA LYS A 58 3.72 -9.93 4.33
C LYS A 58 2.66 -10.39 5.32
N SER A 59 1.50 -9.73 5.38
CA SER A 59 0.41 -10.16 6.27
C SER A 59 -0.15 -11.52 5.83
N TRP A 60 -0.32 -11.74 4.53
CA TRP A 60 -0.68 -13.03 3.96
C TRP A 60 0.34 -14.11 4.29
N PHE A 61 1.63 -13.80 4.16
CA PHE A 61 2.70 -14.76 4.48
C PHE A 61 2.67 -15.22 5.94
N ALA A 62 2.29 -14.33 6.87
CA ALA A 62 2.14 -14.66 8.28
C ALA A 62 0.97 -15.62 8.55
N THR A 63 -0.05 -15.65 7.68
CA THR A 63 -1.18 -16.60 7.81
C THR A 63 -0.82 -18.03 7.37
N LYS A 64 0.24 -18.19 6.57
CA LYS A 64 0.66 -19.50 6.04
C LYS A 64 1.63 -20.18 6.99
N THR A 65 1.09 -20.78 8.05
CA THR A 65 1.85 -21.58 9.03
C THR A 65 2.07 -23.04 8.62
N THR A 66 1.47 -23.48 7.52
CA THR A 66 1.56 -24.88 7.04
C THR A 66 2.88 -25.21 6.35
N TRP A 67 3.71 -24.21 6.06
CA TRP A 67 4.97 -24.37 5.36
C TRP A 67 6.14 -24.54 6.34
N SER A 68 7.14 -25.35 5.95
CA SER A 68 8.40 -25.40 6.68
C SER A 68 9.13 -24.05 6.55
N GLU A 69 9.92 -23.70 7.57
CA GLU A 69 10.60 -22.41 7.62
C GLU A 69 11.53 -22.20 6.41
N ASP A 70 12.23 -23.24 5.96
CA ASP A 70 13.12 -23.16 4.80
C ASP A 70 12.36 -22.96 3.49
N TYR A 71 11.22 -23.65 3.33
CA TYR A 71 10.38 -23.47 2.15
C TYR A 71 9.78 -22.07 2.13
N GLN A 72 9.30 -21.61 3.27
CA GLN A 72 8.77 -20.26 3.46
C GLN A 72 9.85 -19.22 3.11
N ARG A 73 11.08 -19.37 3.60
CA ARG A 73 12.20 -18.47 3.26
C ARG A 73 12.48 -18.46 1.76
N SER A 74 12.53 -19.63 1.11
CA SER A 74 12.76 -19.73 -0.34
C SER A 74 11.66 -19.07 -1.17
N VAL A 75 10.38 -19.22 -0.78
CA VAL A 75 9.26 -18.57 -1.45
C VAL A 75 9.34 -17.05 -1.30
N TRP A 76 9.66 -16.57 -0.09
CA TRP A 76 9.82 -15.14 0.17
C TRP A 76 10.93 -14.52 -0.69
N THR A 77 12.09 -15.16 -0.76
CA THR A 77 13.21 -14.67 -1.60
C THR A 77 12.83 -14.61 -3.08
N ARG A 78 12.03 -15.56 -3.59
CA ARG A 78 11.54 -15.51 -4.98
C ARG A 78 10.62 -14.32 -5.22
N LEU A 79 9.71 -14.04 -4.28
CA LEU A 79 8.81 -12.88 -4.37
C LEU A 79 9.61 -11.57 -4.30
N GLU A 80 10.63 -11.49 -3.45
CA GLU A 80 11.53 -10.33 -3.37
C GLU A 80 12.31 -10.09 -4.65
N THR A 81 12.78 -11.16 -5.29
CA THR A 81 13.63 -11.07 -6.47
C THR A 81 12.84 -10.71 -7.72
N TYR A 82 11.66 -11.32 -7.92
CA TYR A 82 10.96 -11.25 -9.20
C TYR A 82 9.68 -10.41 -9.17
N LEU A 83 9.03 -10.29 -8.02
CA LEU A 83 7.70 -9.69 -7.94
C LEU A 83 7.76 -8.27 -7.35
N PHE A 84 8.41 -8.09 -6.20
CA PHE A 84 8.47 -6.78 -5.54
C PHE A 84 9.16 -5.65 -6.31
N PRO A 85 10.12 -5.86 -7.22
CA PRO A 85 10.71 -4.75 -7.98
C PRO A 85 9.69 -3.99 -8.84
N ASP A 86 8.69 -4.69 -9.36
CA ASP A 86 7.71 -4.11 -10.30
C ASP A 86 6.41 -3.67 -9.60
N ILE A 87 5.89 -4.49 -8.68
CA ILE A 87 4.57 -4.25 -8.06
C ILE A 87 4.63 -3.90 -6.57
N GLY A 88 5.79 -4.01 -5.92
CA GLY A 88 5.90 -3.92 -4.46
C GLY A 88 5.43 -2.58 -3.87
N ASN A 89 5.57 -1.48 -4.62
CA ASN A 89 5.19 -0.12 -4.22
C ASN A 89 3.83 0.32 -4.78
N LYS A 90 3.17 -0.51 -5.59
CA LYS A 90 1.85 -0.20 -6.14
C LYS A 90 0.77 -0.52 -5.09
N ASP A 91 -0.28 0.30 -5.08
CA ASP A 91 -1.47 0.08 -4.26
C ASP A 91 -2.28 -1.07 -4.85
N VAL A 92 -2.80 -1.96 -4.00
CA VAL A 92 -3.57 -3.13 -4.43
C VAL A 92 -4.86 -2.73 -5.15
N GLY A 93 -5.47 -1.61 -4.78
CA GLY A 93 -6.69 -1.12 -5.45
C GLY A 93 -6.46 -0.61 -6.89
N GLU A 94 -5.22 -0.27 -7.23
CA GLU A 94 -4.85 0.22 -8.57
C GLU A 94 -4.23 -0.88 -9.45
N LEU A 95 -4.04 -2.09 -8.92
CA LEU A 95 -3.42 -3.19 -9.65
C LEU A 95 -4.37 -3.81 -10.68
N ASP A 96 -4.02 -3.67 -11.96
CA ASP A 96 -4.67 -4.41 -13.04
C ASP A 96 -3.95 -5.73 -13.35
N THR A 97 -4.65 -6.63 -14.03
CA THR A 97 -4.11 -7.90 -14.54
C THR A 97 -2.89 -7.67 -15.43
N GLY A 98 -2.87 -6.58 -16.21
CA GLY A 98 -1.73 -6.22 -17.06
C GLY A 98 -0.43 -6.02 -16.28
N ASP A 99 -0.51 -5.42 -15.09
CA ASP A 99 0.65 -5.15 -14.24
C ASP A 99 1.25 -6.41 -13.64
N LEU A 100 0.41 -7.42 -13.36
CA LEU A 100 0.86 -8.70 -12.84
C LEU A 100 1.55 -9.57 -13.90
N LEU A 101 1.20 -9.39 -15.17
CA LEU A 101 1.80 -10.12 -16.28
C LEU A 101 3.23 -9.66 -16.58
N VAL A 102 3.59 -8.42 -16.28
CA VAL A 102 4.94 -7.87 -16.49
C VAL A 102 6.02 -8.69 -15.79
N PRO A 103 5.99 -8.91 -14.46
CA PRO A 103 7.00 -9.69 -13.77
C PRO A 103 6.99 -11.16 -14.22
N ILE A 104 5.82 -11.74 -14.50
CA ILE A 104 5.72 -13.14 -14.96
C ILE A 104 6.42 -13.34 -16.30
N LYS A 105 6.14 -12.45 -17.28
CA LYS A 105 6.79 -12.49 -18.60
C LYS A 105 8.29 -12.31 -18.49
N LYS A 106 8.78 -11.45 -17.59
CA LYS A 106 10.22 -11.31 -17.33
C LYS A 106 10.83 -12.64 -16.89
N ILE A 107 10.20 -13.35 -15.96
CA ILE A 107 10.68 -14.67 -15.50
C ILE A 107 10.68 -15.70 -16.66
N GLU A 108 9.64 -15.69 -17.49
CA GLU A 108 9.54 -16.57 -18.67
C GLU A 108 10.66 -16.30 -19.68
N THR A 109 10.98 -15.03 -19.95
CA THR A 109 12.09 -14.67 -20.87
C THR A 109 13.47 -15.10 -20.35
N LEU A 110 13.63 -15.25 -19.04
CA LEU A 110 14.86 -15.77 -18.43
C LEU A 110 14.98 -17.31 -18.53
N GLY A 111 13.93 -18.01 -18.97
CA GLY A 111 13.91 -19.47 -19.11
C GLY A 111 13.46 -20.24 -17.87
N TYR A 112 13.07 -19.56 -16.79
CA TYR A 112 12.65 -20.19 -15.53
C TYR A 112 11.14 -20.46 -15.47
N LEU A 113 10.64 -21.34 -16.34
CA LEU A 113 9.20 -21.58 -16.49
C LEU A 113 8.51 -22.06 -15.19
N GLU A 114 9.12 -22.99 -14.46
CA GLU A 114 8.56 -23.48 -13.19
C GLU A 114 8.45 -22.38 -12.12
N ILE A 115 9.44 -21.48 -12.08
CA ILE A 115 9.44 -20.35 -11.14
C ILE A 115 8.31 -19.38 -11.51
N GLY A 116 8.16 -19.08 -12.80
CA GLY A 116 7.07 -18.23 -13.30
C GLY A 116 5.70 -18.78 -12.93
N MET A 117 5.47 -20.09 -13.12
CA MET A 117 4.22 -20.75 -12.74
C MET A 117 3.94 -20.67 -11.23
N ARG A 118 4.95 -20.93 -10.37
CA ARG A 118 4.78 -20.84 -8.92
C ARG A 118 4.51 -19.42 -8.45
N VAL A 119 5.24 -18.44 -9.00
CA VAL A 119 5.04 -17.01 -8.68
C VAL A 119 3.64 -16.57 -9.09
N LYS A 120 3.16 -17.00 -10.26
CA LYS A 120 1.78 -16.77 -10.69
C LYS A 120 0.76 -17.34 -9.70
N GLN A 121 0.95 -18.58 -9.23
CA GLN A 121 0.07 -19.21 -8.23
C GLN A 121 0.00 -18.40 -6.93
N TYR A 122 1.14 -17.94 -6.41
CA TYR A 122 1.17 -17.12 -5.20
C TYR A 122 0.49 -15.77 -5.42
N ALA A 123 0.75 -15.13 -6.56
CA ALA A 123 0.15 -13.84 -6.89
C ALA A 123 -1.38 -13.94 -7.03
N THR A 124 -1.89 -15.02 -7.65
CA THR A 124 -3.34 -15.27 -7.72
C THR A 124 -3.95 -15.55 -6.35
N ALA A 125 -3.27 -16.33 -5.50
CA ALA A 125 -3.76 -16.63 -4.15
C ALA A 125 -3.81 -15.38 -3.27
N TYR A 126 -2.83 -14.50 -3.44
CA TYR A 126 -2.77 -13.21 -2.78
C TYR A 126 -3.92 -12.29 -3.21
N LEU A 127 -4.13 -12.12 -4.53
CA LEU A 127 -5.17 -11.22 -5.05
C LEU A 127 -6.58 -11.70 -4.69
N ALA A 128 -6.83 -13.01 -4.73
CA ALA A 128 -8.12 -13.58 -4.37
C ALA A 128 -8.54 -13.25 -2.94
N ILE A 129 -7.60 -13.26 -1.99
CA ILE A 129 -7.87 -12.91 -0.59
C ILE A 129 -8.12 -11.42 -0.43
N CYS A 130 -7.41 -10.58 -1.20
CA CYS A 130 -7.62 -9.14 -1.13
C CYS A 130 -8.98 -8.73 -1.70
N SER A 131 -9.43 -9.35 -2.81
CA SER A 131 -10.77 -9.10 -3.35
C SER A 131 -11.88 -9.54 -2.39
N SER A 132 -11.66 -10.57 -1.57
CA SER A 132 -12.62 -10.96 -0.53
C SER A 132 -12.64 -10.02 0.67
N ALA A 133 -11.63 -9.18 0.86
CA ALA A 133 -11.56 -8.22 1.96
C ALA A 133 -12.34 -6.92 1.68
N GLU A 134 -12.75 -6.68 0.44
CA GLU A 134 -13.50 -5.48 0.04
C GLU A 134 -14.99 -5.53 0.44
N ASP A 135 -15.56 -6.74 0.62
CA ASP A 135 -16.97 -6.94 0.97
C ASP A 135 -17.24 -7.27 2.46
N ASP A 136 -16.19 -7.53 3.25
CA ASP A 136 -16.33 -7.99 4.65
C ASP A 136 -15.95 -6.90 5.67
N PRO A 137 -16.90 -6.35 6.45
CA PRO A 137 -16.60 -5.32 7.45
C PRO A 137 -15.68 -5.83 8.58
N LEU A 138 -15.60 -7.15 8.78
CA LEU A 138 -14.74 -7.80 9.78
C LEU A 138 -13.30 -8.05 9.29
N GLN A 139 -13.02 -7.99 7.98
CA GLN A 139 -11.68 -8.15 7.38
C GLN A 139 -10.96 -6.82 7.14
N SER A 140 -11.69 -5.69 7.16
CA SER A 140 -11.13 -4.32 7.11
C SER A 140 -10.06 -4.04 8.18
N CYS A 141 -10.02 -4.86 9.23
CA CYS A 141 -9.06 -4.80 10.34
C CYS A 141 -7.64 -5.25 9.99
N LEU A 142 -7.40 -5.99 8.89
CA LEU A 142 -6.06 -6.46 8.52
C LEU A 142 -5.37 -5.60 7.45
N CYS A 143 -6.12 -4.81 6.69
CA CYS A 143 -5.59 -3.96 5.62
C CYS A 143 -5.27 -2.52 6.09
N ASN A 144 -5.98 -2.01 7.09
CA ASN A 144 -5.66 -0.73 7.69
C ASN A 144 -4.80 -1.00 8.91
N GLY A 145 -3.53 -0.58 8.91
CA GLY A 145 -2.59 -0.71 10.04
C GLY A 145 -3.00 0.07 11.30
N GLN A 146 -4.21 -0.14 11.80
CA GLN A 146 -4.78 0.39 13.02
C GLN A 146 -5.27 -0.82 13.82
N GLN A 147 -4.50 -1.18 14.84
CA GLN A 147 -4.97 -2.09 15.87
C GLN A 147 -6.07 -1.38 16.65
N LYS A 148 -7.34 -1.65 16.33
CA LYS A 148 -8.45 -1.28 17.23
C LYS A 148 -8.37 -2.15 18.49
N PRO A 149 -8.61 -1.58 19.69
CA PRO A 149 -8.39 -2.27 20.96
C PRO A 149 -9.37 -3.42 21.27
N ASP A 150 -10.42 -3.64 20.46
CA ASP A 150 -11.53 -4.54 20.82
C ASP A 150 -11.35 -5.98 20.31
N CYS A 151 -10.11 -6.48 20.27
CA CYS A 151 -9.82 -7.89 20.00
C CYS A 151 -9.02 -8.53 21.15
N SER A 152 -9.50 -8.34 22.37
CA SER A 152 -9.16 -9.24 23.49
C SER A 152 -10.43 -9.95 23.94
N GLY A 153 -10.36 -11.28 24.00
CA GLY A 153 -11.49 -12.17 24.11
C GLY A 153 -12.49 -11.84 25.22
N THR A 154 -13.74 -12.20 24.96
CA THR A 154 -14.63 -12.64 26.02
C THR A 154 -15.25 -13.95 25.56
N LEU A 155 -14.64 -15.04 26.03
CA LEU A 155 -15.32 -16.32 26.21
C LEU A 155 -16.56 -16.03 27.06
N ILE A 156 -17.74 -16.06 26.46
CA ILE A 156 -18.97 -16.34 27.20
C ILE A 156 -19.46 -17.69 26.67
N LEU A 157 -19.10 -18.73 27.43
CA LEU A 157 -19.75 -20.03 27.37
C LEU A 157 -21.22 -19.82 27.72
N ALA A 158 -22.10 -20.14 26.78
CA ALA A 158 -23.52 -20.27 27.04
C ALA A 158 -23.80 -21.69 27.52
N THR A 159 -23.89 -21.86 28.84
CA THR A 159 -24.79 -22.78 29.57
C THR A 159 -24.84 -22.34 31.03
#